data_AF-A0A7J9SUM8-F1
#
_entry.id   AF-A0A7J9SUM8-F1
#
_cell.length_a   1.000
_cell.length_b   1.000
_cell.length_c   1.000
_cell.angle_alpha   90.00
_cell.angle_beta   90.00
_cell.angle_gamma   90.00
#
_symmetry.space_group_name_H-M   'P 1'
#
loop_
_entity.id
_entity.type
_entity.pdbx_description
1 polymer ?
#
loop_
_entity_poly.entity_id
_entity_poly.type
_entity_poly.pdbx_seq_one_letter_code
_entity_poly.pdbx_strand_id
1 'polypeptide(L)' 'MAHKTLTISEEAYKSLVQLKKEGESFTALINRIAEIVRKKPLKEFAGRLK' A
#
# COMPACT_ATOMS: atom_id res chain seq x y z
N MET A 1 -0.57 -9.21 -18.24
CA MET A 1 -1.38 -9.12 -17.01
C MET A 1 -2.61 -8.28 -17.32
N ALA A 2 -3.78 -8.61 -16.78
CA ALA A 2 -4.93 -7.74 -16.93
C ALA A 2 -4.69 -6.45 -16.14
N HIS A 3 -4.83 -5.29 -16.79
CA HIS A 3 -4.73 -3.99 -16.14
C HIS A 3 -6.14 -3.47 -15.84
N LYS A 4 -6.30 -2.86 -14.67
CA LYS A 4 -7.52 -2.14 -14.29
C LYS A 4 -7.14 -0.69 -14.01
N THR A 5 -7.95 0.24 -14.49
CA THR A 5 -7.80 1.66 -14.20
C THR A 5 -8.72 2.01 -13.03
N LEU A 6 -8.20 2.77 -12.08
CA LEU A 6 -8.97 3.30 -10.96
C LEU A 6 -8.88 4.83 -11.01
N THR A 7 -10.01 5.50 -10.74
CA THR A 7 -10.06 6.95 -10.59
C THR A 7 -10.03 7.27 -9.11
N ILE A 8 -9.16 8.21 -8.72
CA ILE A 8 -8.98 8.69 -7.35
C ILE A 8 -9.05 10.20 -7.32
N SER A 9 -9.26 10.76 -6.14
CA SER A 9 -9.17 12.21 -5.97
C SER A 9 -7.74 12.70 -6.15
N GLU A 10 -7.61 13.98 -6.49
CA GLU A 10 -6.31 14.64 -6.66
C GLU A 10 -5.47 14.60 -5.38
N GLU A 11 -6.11 14.70 -4.22
CA GLU A 11 -5.44 14.60 -2.91
C GLU A 11 -4.82 13.23 -2.72
N ALA A 12 -5.56 12.16 -3.02
CA ALA A 12 -5.06 10.79 -2.92
C ALA A 12 -3.90 10.55 -3.90
N TYR A 13 -3.98 11.10 -5.12
CA TYR A 13 -2.88 11.03 -6.08
C TYR A 13 -1.62 11.72 -5.54
N LYS A 14 -1.74 12.94 -4.99
CA LYS A 14 -0.62 13.66 -4.38
C LYS A 14 0.02 12.89 -3.22
N SER A 15 -0.80 12.27 -2.36
CA SER A 15 -0.28 11.40 -1.29
C SER A 15 0.51 10.21 -1.85
N LEU A 16 0.04 9.57 -2.92
CA LEU A 16 0.76 8.47 -3.55
C LEU A 16 2.08 8.93 -4.20
N VAL A 17 2.10 10.11 -4.83
CA VAL A 17 3.33 10.68 -5.39
C VAL A 17 4.39 10.90 -4.32
N GLN A 18 4.01 11.41 -3.14
CA GLN A 18 4.94 11.62 -2.03
C GLN A 18 5.52 10.32 -1.46
N LEU A 19 4.79 9.20 -1.57
CA LEU A 19 5.21 7.88 -1.08
C LEU A 19 5.98 7.05 -2.10
N LYS A 20 6.02 7.48 -3.36
CA LYS A 20 6.68 6.79 -4.48
C LYS A 20 8.19 6.99 -4.38
N LYS A 21 8.94 5.89 -4.46
CA LYS A 21 10.41 5.94 -4.54
C LYS A 21 10.87 6.28 -5.96
N GLU A 22 12.10 6.76 -6.08
CA GLU A 22 12.72 7.01 -7.38
C GLU A 22 12.72 5.74 -8.23
N GLY A 23 12.24 5.83 -9.47
CA GLY A 23 12.10 4.69 -10.38
C GLY A 23 10.95 3.70 -10.08
N GLU A 24 10.17 3.89 -9.01
CA GLU A 24 9.07 2.97 -8.63
C GLU A 24 7.79 3.23 -9.44
N SER A 25 7.11 2.20 -9.93
CA SER A 25 5.79 2.35 -10.58
C SER A 25 4.66 2.51 -9.55
N PHE A 26 3.54 3.14 -9.93
CA PHE A 26 2.38 3.23 -9.04
C PHE A 26 1.82 1.84 -8.68
N THR A 27 1.86 0.89 -9.61
CA THR A 27 1.50 -0.50 -9.33
C THR A 27 2.38 -1.12 -8.25
N ALA A 28 3.70 -0.88 -8.29
CA ALA A 28 4.63 -1.38 -7.28
C ALA A 28 4.37 -0.72 -5.90
N LEU A 29 4.14 0.59 -5.88
CA LEU A 29 3.77 1.34 -4.68
C LEU A 29 2.49 0.77 -4.04
N ILE A 30 1.43 0.58 -4.82
CA ILE A 30 0.14 0.05 -4.34
C ILE A 30 0.33 -1.34 -3.76
N ASN A 31 1.05 -2.23 -4.45
CA ASN A 31 1.32 -3.58 -3.95
C ASN A 31 2.14 -3.55 -2.65
N ARG A 32 3.14 -2.67 -2.56
CA ARG A 32 3.95 -2.50 -1.34
C ARG A 32 3.11 -2.06 -0.15
N ILE A 33 2.24 -1.07 -0.33
CA ILE A 33 1.34 -0.60 0.72
C ILE A 33 0.35 -1.71 1.09
N ALA A 34 -0.24 -2.37 0.11
CA ALA A 34 -1.19 -3.47 0.35
C ALA A 34 -0.55 -4.64 1.12
N GLU A 35 0.69 -5.01 0.81
CA GLU A 35 1.44 -6.03 1.56
C GLU A 35 1.72 -5.60 3.00
N ILE A 36 2.06 -4.34 3.24
CA ILE A 36 2.24 -3.81 4.62
C ILE A 36 0.93 -3.90 5.39
N VAL A 37 -0.19 -3.51 4.78
CA VAL A 37 -1.52 -3.59 5.40
C VAL A 37 -1.92 -5.04 5.67
N ARG A 38 -1.60 -5.97 4.76
CA ARG A 38 -1.90 -7.40 4.93
C ARG A 38 -1.06 -8.04 6.03
N LYS A 39 0.20 -7.62 6.19
CA LYS A 39 1.08 -8.04 7.28
C LYS A 39 0.58 -7.39 8.57
N LYS A 40 -0.44 -8.00 9.18
CA LYS A 40 -0.94 -7.64 10.51
C LYS A 40 0.26 -7.46 11.45
N PRO A 41 0.42 -6.29 12.09
CA PRO A 41 1.53 -6.07 12.99
C PRO A 41 1.52 -7.17 14.07
N LEU A 42 2.68 -7.77 14.35
CA LEU A 42 2.83 -8.79 15.41
C LEU A 42 2.30 -8.30 16.77
N LYS A 43 2.20 -6.97 16.95
CA LYS A 43 1.54 -6.31 18.08
C LYS A 43 0.06 -6.70 18.23
N GLU A 44 -0.67 -6.98 17.14
CA GLU A 44 -2.05 -7.48 17.19
C GLU A 44 -2.15 -8.91 17.75
N PHE A 45 -1.02 -9.63 17.79
CA PHE A 45 -0.93 -10.98 18.38
C PHE A 45 -0.43 -10.97 19.83
N ALA A 46 0.01 -9.82 20.35
CA ALA A 46 0.45 -9.69 21.73
C ALA A 46 -0.72 -9.97 22.71
N GLY A 47 -0.57 -10.98 23.57
CA GLY A 47 -1.57 -11.38 24.57
C GLY A 47 -2.60 -12.43 24.11
N ARG A 48 -2.47 -13.00 22.90
CA ARG A 48 -3.38 -14.06 22.39
C ARG A 48 -2.84 -15.49 22.49
N LEU A 49 -1.60 -15.67 22.92
CA LEU A 49 -1.04 -17.00 23.22
C LEU A 49 -1.24 -17.25 24.72
N LYS A 50 -2.29 -17.99 25.06
CA LYS A 50 -2.49 -18.68 26.34
C LYS A 50 -2.18 -20.15 26.16
#